data_AF-A0A9D8FJH5-F1
#
_entry.id   AF-A0A9D8FJH5-F1
#
_cell.length_a   1.000
_cell.length_b   1.000
_cell.length_c   1.000
_cell.angle_alpha   90.00
_cell.angle_beta   90.00
_cell.angle_gamma   90.00
#
_symmetry.space_group_name_H-M   'P 1'
#
loop_
_entity.id
_entity.type
_entity.pdbx_description
1 polymer ?
#
loop_
_entity_poly.entity_id
_entity_poly.type
_entity_poly.pdbx_seq_one_letter_code
_entity_poly.pdbx_strand_id
1 'polypeptide(L)'
;MNSILYFIGALLAIAGGAFSFYFYAVSTHRMLYSQWWVPRICQIELPECVAITKTKYGQIFGMPNALSGSVFLIFYAYTLFSAALGWVPSALPFVMGILTIIIGLYLIYGLFKLKTVCPICITIHTINLVIFILQLVIVY
;
A
#
# COMPACT_ATOMS: atom_id res chain seq x y z
N MET A 1 -1.12 5.77 24.71
CA MET A 1 -0.61 6.49 23.52
C MET A 1 -0.26 5.51 22.39
N ASN A 2 0.56 4.49 22.67
CA ASN A 2 1.00 3.50 21.66
C ASN A 2 -0.15 2.74 20.98
N SER A 3 -1.18 2.31 21.71
CA SER A 3 -2.34 1.62 21.11
C SER A 3 -3.13 2.49 20.11
N ILE A 4 -3.24 3.80 20.35
CA ILE A 4 -3.91 4.72 19.42
C ILE A 4 -3.14 4.81 18.11
N LEU A 5 -1.81 4.92 18.17
CA LEU A 5 -0.96 4.95 16.98
C LEU A 5 -1.04 3.65 16.17
N TYR A 6 -1.14 2.50 16.83
CA TYR A 6 -1.40 1.22 16.16
C TYR A 6 -2.77 1.18 15.47
N PHE A 7 -3.83 1.67 16.11
CA PHE A 7 -5.15 1.76 15.48
C PHE A 7 -5.15 2.69 14.26
N ILE A 8 -4.49 3.85 14.36
CA ILE A 8 -4.32 4.77 13.23
C ILE A 8 -3.57 4.07 12.09
N GLY A 9 -2.47 3.37 12.41
CA GLY A 9 -1.72 2.58 11.44
C GLY A 9 -2.57 1.51 10.77
N ALA A 10 -3.42 0.80 11.53
CA ALA A 10 -4.31 -0.22 11.00
C ALA A 10 -5.34 0.36 10.03
N LEU A 11 -5.95 1.50 10.37
CA LEU A 11 -6.89 2.20 9.48
C LEU A 11 -6.22 2.68 8.19
N LEU A 12 -5.01 3.23 8.29
CA LEU A 12 -4.21 3.62 7.14
C LEU A 12 -3.85 2.42 6.27
N ALA A 13 -3.49 1.28 6.87
CA ALA A 13 -3.19 0.05 6.13
C ALA A 13 -4.43 -0.48 5.39
N ILE A 14 -5.62 -0.42 6.01
CA ILE A 14 -6.89 -0.76 5.34
C ILE A 14 -7.13 0.17 4.15
N ALA A 15 -6.95 1.48 4.33
CA ALA A 15 -7.12 2.45 3.25
C ALA A 15 -6.12 2.21 2.10
N GLY A 16 -4.85 1.96 2.41
CA GLY A 16 -3.82 1.59 1.44
C GLY A 16 -4.16 0.29 0.70
N GLY A 17 -4.67 -0.72 1.42
CA GLY A 17 -5.13 -1.98 0.86
C GLY A 17 -6.32 -1.79 -0.09
N ALA A 18 -7.28 -0.96 0.30
CA ALA A 18 -8.41 -0.61 -0.56
C ALA A 18 -7.96 0.09 -1.85
N PHE A 19 -7.04 1.06 -1.78
CA PHE A 19 -6.47 1.68 -2.97
C PHE A 19 -5.70 0.68 -3.85
N SER A 20 -4.94 -0.23 -3.24
CA SER A 20 -4.24 -1.28 -3.97
C SER A 20 -5.23 -2.20 -4.71
N PHE A 21 -6.34 -2.53 -4.07
CA PHE A 21 -7.40 -3.37 -4.65
C PHE A 21 -8.12 -2.64 -5.79
N TYR A 22 -8.46 -1.37 -5.61
CA TYR A 22 -9.02 -0.54 -6.67
C TYR A 22 -8.08 -0.45 -7.87
N PHE A 23 -6.77 -0.24 -7.64
CA PHE A 23 -5.77 -0.23 -8.71
C PHE A 23 -5.74 -1.54 -9.50
N TYR A 24 -5.78 -2.68 -8.79
CA TYR A 24 -5.89 -4.00 -9.41
C TYR A 24 -7.20 -4.18 -10.21
N ALA A 25 -8.34 -3.84 -9.60
CA ALA A 25 -9.67 -4.06 -10.18
C ALA A 25 -9.87 -3.23 -11.45
N VAL A 26 -9.42 -1.97 -11.46
CA VAL A 26 -9.48 -1.12 -12.65
C VAL A 26 -8.52 -1.60 -13.74
N SER A 27 -7.30 -2.00 -13.36
CA SER A 27 -6.30 -2.49 -14.32
C SER A 27 -6.69 -3.82 -14.98
N THR A 28 -7.60 -4.57 -14.36
CA THR A 28 -8.18 -5.82 -14.90
C THR A 28 -9.56 -5.62 -15.51
N HIS A 29 -10.00 -4.38 -15.70
CA HIS A 29 -11.33 -4.00 -16.23
C HIS A 29 -12.51 -4.57 -15.42
N ARG A 30 -12.31 -4.89 -14.14
CA ARG A 30 -13.34 -5.38 -13.21
C ARG A 30 -14.07 -4.25 -12.48
N MET A 31 -13.57 -3.03 -12.57
CA MET A 31 -14.16 -1.85 -11.94
C MET A 31 -13.98 -0.63 -12.85
N LEU A 32 -14.92 0.32 -12.76
CA LEU A 32 -14.85 1.58 -13.49
C LEU A 32 -13.73 2.47 -12.93
N TYR A 33 -13.10 3.24 -13.80
CA TYR A 33 -12.06 4.21 -13.45
C TYR A 33 -12.52 5.22 -12.39
N SER A 34 -13.76 5.71 -12.46
CA SER A 34 -14.29 6.63 -11.46
C SER A 34 -15.06 5.88 -10.37
N GLN A 35 -14.66 6.06 -9.11
CA GLN A 35 -15.32 5.50 -7.94
C GLN A 35 -15.55 6.61 -6.91
N TRP A 36 -16.72 6.63 -6.29
CA TRP A 36 -17.16 7.72 -5.40
C TRP A 36 -16.29 7.89 -4.15
N TRP A 37 -15.65 6.82 -3.68
CA TRP A 37 -14.81 6.80 -2.48
C TRP A 37 -13.33 7.08 -2.78
N VAL A 38 -12.92 7.13 -4.05
CA VAL A 38 -11.55 7.42 -4.48
C VAL A 38 -11.44 8.91 -4.86
N PRO A 39 -10.54 9.69 -4.23
CA PRO A 39 -10.31 11.09 -4.59
C PRO A 39 -9.95 11.24 -6.08
N ARG A 40 -10.44 12.29 -6.74
CA ARG A 40 -10.20 12.51 -8.19
C ARG A 40 -8.72 12.43 -8.59
N ILE A 41 -7.83 13.02 -7.78
CA ILE A 41 -6.38 12.98 -8.00
C ILE A 41 -5.77 11.57 -7.98
N CYS A 42 -6.45 10.59 -7.35
CA CYS A 42 -6.03 9.19 -7.24
C CYS A 42 -6.80 8.28 -8.21
N GLN A 43 -7.77 8.82 -8.95
CA GLN A 43 -8.47 8.04 -9.98
C GLN A 43 -7.51 7.76 -11.13
N ILE A 44 -7.60 6.54 -11.67
CA ILE A 44 -6.76 6.13 -12.78
C ILE A 44 -7.33 6.76 -14.04
N GLU A 45 -6.91 7.97 -14.35
CA GLU A 45 -7.27 8.64 -15.60
C GLU A 45 -6.23 8.40 -16.69
N LEU A 46 -5.00 8.04 -16.29
CA LEU A 46 -3.88 7.85 -17.22
C LEU A 46 -3.73 6.39 -17.66
N PRO A 47 -3.76 6.10 -18.98
CA PRO A 47 -3.44 4.76 -19.50
C PRO A 47 -2.03 4.31 -19.12
N GLU A 48 -1.13 5.24 -18.83
CA GLU A 48 0.24 5.00 -18.39
C GLU A 48 0.30 4.28 -17.03
N CYS A 49 -0.56 4.62 -16.07
CA CYS A 49 -0.66 3.91 -14.79
C CYS A 49 -1.01 2.43 -15.00
N VAL A 50 -1.95 2.14 -15.90
CA VAL A 50 -2.36 0.77 -16.23
C VAL A 50 -1.23 0.04 -16.95
N ALA A 51 -0.47 0.73 -17.81
CA ALA A 51 0.67 0.15 -18.52
C ALA A 51 1.74 -0.39 -17.55
N ILE A 52 1.95 0.24 -16.38
CA ILE A 52 2.89 -0.23 -15.35
C ILE A 52 2.58 -1.69 -14.94
N THR A 53 1.30 -2.07 -14.85
CA THR A 53 0.89 -3.41 -14.41
C THR A 53 1.33 -4.52 -15.35
N LYS A 54 1.62 -4.19 -16.62
CA LYS A 54 2.11 -5.12 -17.65
C LYS A 54 3.63 -5.22 -17.68
N THR A 55 4.34 -4.43 -16.88
CA THR A 55 5.81 -4.43 -16.83
C THR A 55 6.33 -5.39 -15.76
N LYS A 56 7.64 -5.69 -15.82
CA LYS A 56 8.33 -6.43 -14.75
C LYS A 56 8.20 -5.77 -13.37
N TYR A 57 8.06 -4.45 -13.31
CA TYR A 57 7.86 -3.71 -12.06
C TYR A 57 6.39 -3.72 -11.58
N GLY A 58 5.46 -4.15 -12.43
CA GLY A 58 4.05 -4.33 -12.08
C GLY A 58 3.73 -5.72 -11.52
N GLN A 59 4.70 -6.63 -11.52
CA GLN A 59 4.54 -8.02 -11.11
C GLN A 59 5.64 -8.45 -10.12
N ILE A 60 5.23 -9.16 -9.06
CA ILE A 60 6.08 -9.75 -8.04
C ILE A 60 5.76 -11.23 -8.07
N PHE A 61 6.76 -12.06 -8.39
CA PHE A 61 6.59 -13.50 -8.61
C PHE A 61 5.48 -13.85 -9.64
N GLY A 62 5.33 -13.03 -10.69
CA GLY A 62 4.31 -13.23 -11.72
C GLY A 62 2.89 -12.81 -11.31
N MET A 63 2.68 -12.40 -10.05
CA MET A 63 1.41 -11.85 -9.60
C MET A 63 1.41 -10.31 -9.67
N PRO A 64 0.29 -9.67 -10.03
CA PRO A 64 0.20 -8.22 -10.02
C PRO A 64 0.48 -7.65 -8.63
N ASN A 65 1.36 -6.66 -8.54
CA ASN A 65 1.77 -6.05 -7.27
C ASN A 65 0.60 -5.44 -6.51
N ALA A 66 -0.37 -4.94 -7.25
CA ALA A 66 -1.62 -4.42 -6.73
C ALA A 66 -2.42 -5.48 -5.95
N LEU A 67 -2.47 -6.72 -6.45
CA LEU A 67 -3.16 -7.81 -5.78
C LEU A 67 -2.39 -8.26 -4.53
N SER A 68 -1.09 -8.51 -4.67
CA SER A 68 -0.22 -8.90 -3.56
C SER A 68 -0.20 -7.83 -2.45
N GLY A 69 -0.14 -6.56 -2.84
CA GLY A 69 -0.20 -5.41 -1.94
C GLY A 69 -1.53 -5.31 -1.19
N SER A 70 -2.66 -5.55 -1.87
CA SER A 70 -3.99 -5.58 -1.23
C SER A 70 -4.04 -6.61 -0.10
N VAL A 71 -3.63 -7.85 -0.39
CA VAL A 71 -3.62 -8.95 0.59
C VAL A 71 -2.65 -8.64 1.73
N PHE A 72 -1.44 -8.20 1.40
CA PHE A 72 -0.42 -7.86 2.40
C PHE A 72 -0.89 -6.74 3.33
N LEU A 73 -1.49 -5.67 2.82
CA LEU A 73 -1.92 -4.54 3.61
C LEU A 73 -3.12 -4.87 4.52
N ILE A 74 -4.01 -5.77 4.10
CA ILE A 74 -5.06 -6.28 4.98
C ILE A 74 -4.46 -7.10 6.13
N PHE A 75 -3.51 -8.00 5.82
CA PHE A 75 -2.82 -8.75 6.86
C PHE A 75 -2.03 -7.81 7.79
N TYR A 76 -1.42 -6.77 7.23
CA TYR A 76 -0.68 -5.77 8.00
C TYR A 76 -1.59 -4.95 8.92
N ALA A 77 -2.78 -4.57 8.46
CA ALA A 77 -3.79 -3.92 9.30
C ALA A 77 -4.18 -4.82 10.47
N TYR A 78 -4.37 -6.12 10.23
CA TYR A 78 -4.70 -7.08 11.27
C TYR A 78 -3.58 -7.22 12.32
N THR A 79 -2.30 -7.24 11.90
CA THR A 79 -1.18 -7.32 12.85
C THR A 79 -1.02 -6.03 13.65
N LEU A 80 -1.24 -4.86 13.04
CA LEU A 80 -1.26 -3.56 13.74
C LEU A 80 -2.41 -3.50 14.77
N PHE A 81 -3.61 -3.94 14.39
CA PHE A 81 -4.77 -4.03 15.29
C PHE A 81 -4.51 -4.98 16.46
N SER A 82 -3.96 -6.16 16.18
CA SER A 82 -3.62 -7.17 17.20
C SER A 82 -2.53 -6.68 18.14
N ALA A 83 -1.55 -5.93 17.64
CA ALA A 83 -0.52 -5.28 18.46
C ALA A 83 -1.13 -4.19 19.35
N ALA A 84 -2.14 -3.44 18.88
CA ALA A 84 -2.85 -2.46 19.70
C ALA A 84 -3.53 -3.08 20.93
N LEU A 85 -4.03 -4.31 20.78
CA LEU A 85 -4.65 -5.13 21.84
C LEU A 85 -3.64 -5.90 22.71
N GLY A 86 -2.34 -5.84 22.38
CA GLY A 86 -1.30 -6.58 23.10
C GLY A 86 -1.27 -8.08 22.80
N TRP A 87 -1.97 -8.56 21.77
CA TRP A 87 -2.00 -9.99 21.39
C TRP A 87 -0.76 -10.43 20.63
N VAL A 88 -0.06 -9.49 19.99
CA VAL A 88 1.09 -9.74 19.12
C VAL A 88 2.22 -8.77 19.48
N PRO A 89 3.49 -9.20 19.49
CA PRO A 89 4.61 -8.32 19.78
C PRO A 89 4.77 -7.22 18.71
N SER A 90 5.19 -6.03 19.15
CA SER A 90 5.45 -4.85 18.30
C SER A 90 6.47 -5.10 17.19
N ALA A 91 7.38 -6.06 17.38
CA ALA A 91 8.37 -6.45 16.39
C ALA A 91 7.74 -6.98 15.09
N LEU A 92 6.59 -7.67 15.16
CA LEU A 92 5.94 -8.26 13.98
C LEU A 92 5.47 -7.19 12.98
N PRO A 93 4.60 -6.22 13.35
CA PRO A 93 4.22 -5.16 12.43
C PRO A 93 5.42 -4.30 12.01
N PHE A 94 6.42 -4.12 12.88
CA PHE A 94 7.62 -3.35 12.55
C PHE A 94 8.43 -3.98 11.41
N VAL A 95 8.68 -5.30 11.46
CA VAL A 95 9.34 -6.03 10.37
C VAL A 95 8.53 -5.96 9.08
N MET A 96 7.20 -6.10 9.17
CA MET A 96 6.31 -5.92 8.02
C MET A 96 6.44 -4.51 7.43
N GLY A 97 6.56 -3.48 8.27
CA GLY A 97 6.79 -2.10 7.87
C GLY A 97 8.09 -1.94 7.09
N ILE A 98 9.20 -2.47 7.60
CA ILE A 98 10.50 -2.48 6.89
C ILE A 98 10.36 -3.11 5.50
N LEU A 99 9.67 -4.25 5.40
CA LEU A 99 9.42 -4.91 4.11
C LEU A 99 8.64 -4.00 3.16
N THR A 100 7.60 -3.29 3.63
CA THR A 100 6.85 -2.36 2.78
C THR A 100 7.71 -1.21 2.26
N ILE A 101 8.65 -0.69 3.07
CA ILE A 101 9.56 0.37 2.64
C ILE A 101 10.54 -0.15 1.59
N ILE A 102 11.17 -1.30 1.82
CA ILE A 102 12.13 -1.88 0.88
C ILE A 102 11.46 -2.15 -0.47
N ILE A 103 10.29 -2.80 -0.45
CA ILE A 103 9.52 -3.07 -1.68
C ILE A 103 9.06 -1.76 -2.31
N GLY A 104 8.59 -0.80 -1.51
CA GLY A 104 8.14 0.51 -1.98
C GLY A 104 9.23 1.29 -2.72
N LEU A 105 10.45 1.31 -2.19
CA LEU A 105 11.61 1.93 -2.83
C LEU A 105 11.92 1.29 -4.19
N TYR A 106 11.87 -0.05 -4.28
CA TYR A 106 12.04 -0.78 -5.53
C TYR A 106 10.97 -0.41 -6.57
N LEU A 107 9.71 -0.31 -6.15
CA LEU A 107 8.61 0.04 -7.05
C LEU A 107 8.66 1.50 -7.50
N ILE A 108 8.96 2.43 -6.60
CA ILE A 108 9.20 3.84 -6.93
C ILE A 108 10.35 3.98 -7.93
N TYR A 109 11.45 3.24 -7.74
CA TYR A 109 12.54 3.18 -8.72
C TYR A 109 12.04 2.69 -10.09
N GLY A 110 11.14 1.70 -10.11
CA GLY A 110 10.43 1.26 -11.32
C GLY A 110 9.65 2.39 -12.01
N LEU A 111 8.91 3.21 -11.27
CA LEU A 111 8.19 4.37 -11.81
C LEU A 111 9.15 5.34 -12.51
N PHE A 112 10.28 5.67 -11.87
CA PHE A 112 11.31 6.51 -12.46
C PHE A 112 11.92 5.90 -13.72
N LYS A 113 12.19 4.59 -13.72
CA LYS A 113 12.77 3.90 -14.87
C LYS A 113 11.82 3.85 -16.06
N LEU A 114 10.52 3.71 -15.80
CA LEU A 114 9.45 3.70 -16.81
C LEU A 114 9.06 5.12 -17.27
N LYS A 115 9.57 6.18 -16.61
CA LYS A 115 9.20 7.58 -16.84
C LYS A 115 7.69 7.81 -16.72
N THR A 116 7.05 7.14 -15.77
CA THR A 116 5.61 7.22 -15.56
C THR A 116 5.32 7.72 -14.15
N VAL A 117 4.41 8.68 -14.05
CA VAL A 117 3.91 9.18 -12.76
C VAL A 117 2.56 8.53 -12.50
N CYS A 118 2.46 7.75 -11.43
CA CYS A 118 1.20 7.14 -11.04
C CYS A 118 0.75 7.64 -9.66
N PRO A 119 -0.22 8.57 -9.59
CA PRO A 119 -0.65 9.18 -8.34
C PRO A 119 -1.07 8.17 -7.28
N ILE A 120 -1.83 7.15 -7.67
CA ILE A 120 -2.29 6.11 -6.73
C ILE A 120 -1.14 5.28 -6.15
N CYS A 121 -0.12 4.94 -6.94
CA CYS A 121 1.07 4.25 -6.43
C CYS A 121 1.83 5.14 -5.45
N ILE A 122 2.01 6.41 -5.78
CA ILE A 122 2.64 7.40 -4.90
C ILE A 122 1.87 7.48 -3.57
N THR A 123 0.54 7.61 -3.62
CA THR A 123 -0.31 7.65 -2.43
C THR A 123 -0.15 6.41 -1.56
N ILE A 124 -0.19 5.21 -2.13
CA ILE A 124 -0.02 3.96 -1.36
C ILE A 124 1.38 3.92 -0.70
N HIS A 125 2.43 4.30 -1.42
CA HIS A 125 3.78 4.34 -0.85
C HIS A 125 3.94 5.41 0.24
N THR A 126 3.30 6.56 0.09
CA THR A 126 3.24 7.59 1.13
C THR A 126 2.51 7.08 2.38
N ILE A 127 1.37 6.40 2.20
CA ILE A 127 0.63 5.79 3.31
C ILE A 127 1.53 4.78 4.05
N ASN A 128 2.23 3.90 3.34
CA ASN A 128 3.14 2.93 3.94
C ASN A 128 4.30 3.60 4.70
N LEU A 129 4.84 4.69 4.15
CA LEU A 129 5.88 5.48 4.81
C LEU A 129 5.36 6.10 6.12
N VAL A 130 4.16 6.69 6.11
CA VAL A 130 3.53 7.23 7.31
C VAL A 130 3.31 6.14 8.36
N ILE A 131 2.77 4.98 7.97
CA ILE A 131 2.58 3.83 8.88
C ILE A 131 3.90 3.40 9.51
N PHE A 132 5.00 3.37 8.74
CA PHE A 132 6.32 3.02 9.25
C PHE A 132 6.87 4.08 10.23
N ILE A 133 6.71 5.37 9.94
CA ILE A 133 7.10 6.46 10.84
C ILE A 133 6.34 6.36 12.17
N LEU A 134 5.03 6.09 12.12
CA LEU A 134 4.23 5.89 13.33
C LEU A 134 4.78 4.75 14.19
N GLN A 135 5.26 3.67 13.57
CA GLN A 135 5.87 2.56 14.31
C GLN A 135 7.25 2.90 14.89
N LEU A 136 8.06 3.71 14.20
CA LEU A 136 9.33 4.18 14.78
C LEU A 136 9.08 4.95 16.08
N VAL A 137 8.05 5.79 16.12
CA VAL A 137 7.64 6.53 17.34
C VAL A 137 7.09 5.62 18.45
N ILE A 138 6.63 4.41 18.11
CA ILE A 138 6.15 3.45 19.10
C ILE A 138 7.31 2.62 19.68
N VAL A 139 8.30 2.29 18.85
CA VAL A 139 9.43 1.41 19.21
C VAL A 139 10.54 2.17 19.93
N TYR A 140 10.74 3.45 19.60
CA TYR A 140 11.76 4.33 20.19
C TYR A 140 11.11 5.45 21.00
#